data_AF-A0A815IZ43-F1
#
_entry.id   AF-A0A815IZ43-F1
#
_cell.length_a   1.000
_cell.length_b   1.000
_cell.length_c   1.000
_cell.angle_alpha   90.00
_cell.angle_beta   90.00
_cell.angle_gamma   90.00
#
_symmetry.space_group_name_H-M   'P 1'
#
loop_
_entity.id
_entity.type
_entity.pdbx_description
1 polymer ?
#
loop_
_entity_poly.entity_id
_entity_poly.type
_entity_poly.pdbx_seq_one_letter_code
_entity_poly.pdbx_strand_id
1 'polypeptide(L)'
;MGNSEARVKRGKTLSDSDVSELSNLSGFTPQQVREWHSGFLKDCPSGRLNKKKFIEVYKQFYPTGKAEKFCEYVFRTFDTDGSGNI
;
A
#
# COMPACT_ATOMS: atom_id res chain seq x y z
N MET A 1 28.93 -14.09 -21.37
CA MET A 1 28.37 -14.66 -20.12
C MET A 1 27.48 -13.58 -19.52
N GLY A 2 26.20 -13.91 -19.30
CA GLY A 2 25.08 -12.98 -19.21
C GLY A 2 25.13 -12.04 -18.02
N ASN A 3 24.81 -10.78 -18.30
CA ASN A 3 24.69 -9.68 -17.35
C ASN A 3 23.47 -9.90 -16.42
N SER A 4 23.73 -10.14 -15.14
CA SER A 4 22.71 -10.25 -14.08
C SER A 4 22.30 -8.87 -13.57
N GLU A 5 21.74 -8.04 -14.45
CA GLU A 5 20.99 -6.87 -14.01
C GLU A 5 19.51 -7.25 -13.89
N ALA A 6 19.16 -7.84 -12.75
CA ALA A 6 17.78 -7.95 -12.29
C ALA A 6 17.24 -6.53 -12.02
N ARG A 7 16.93 -5.80 -13.08
CA ARG A 7 16.19 -4.53 -13.02
C ARG A 7 14.79 -4.83 -12.52
N VAL A 8 14.62 -4.64 -11.22
CA VAL A 8 13.41 -4.18 -10.52
C VAL A 8 12.31 -3.74 -11.49
N LYS A 9 11.39 -4.64 -11.84
CA LYS A 9 10.10 -4.32 -12.44
C LYS A 9 9.08 -4.09 -11.31
N ARG A 10 9.30 -3.08 -10.48
CA ARG A 10 8.32 -2.65 -9.47
C ARG A 10 7.39 -1.59 -10.10
N GLY A 11 6.09 -1.85 -10.11
CA GLY A 11 5.14 -0.74 -10.00
C GLY A 11 3.89 -0.65 -10.88
N LYS A 12 3.38 -1.72 -11.51
CA LYS A 12 2.03 -1.62 -12.14
C LYS A 12 1.10 -2.82 -12.00
N THR A 13 1.60 -4.02 -11.73
CA THR A 13 0.75 -5.22 -11.76
C THR A 13 1.18 -6.17 -10.64
N LEU A 14 0.23 -6.56 -9.78
CA LEU A 14 0.42 -7.63 -8.80
C LEU A 14 0.62 -8.95 -9.53
N SER A 15 1.65 -9.70 -9.15
CA SER A 15 1.85 -11.06 -9.65
C SER A 15 0.84 -12.01 -9.00
N ASP A 16 0.60 -13.17 -9.63
CA ASP A 16 -0.33 -14.16 -9.09
C ASP A 16 0.14 -14.76 -7.75
N SER A 17 1.47 -14.83 -7.54
CA SER A 17 2.03 -15.22 -6.24
C SER A 17 1.74 -14.18 -5.16
N ASP A 18 1.91 -12.88 -5.46
CA ASP A 18 1.61 -11.81 -4.50
C ASP A 18 0.11 -11.82 -4.14
N VAL A 19 -0.76 -12.03 -5.13
CA VAL A 19 -2.21 -12.11 -4.90
C VAL A 19 -2.55 -13.30 -4.01
N SER A 20 -1.95 -14.47 -4.25
CA SER A 20 -2.17 -15.65 -3.41
C SER A 20 -1.69 -15.44 -1.98
N GLU A 21 -0.52 -14.83 -1.80
CA GLU A 21 0.04 -14.56 -0.47
C GLU A 21 -0.83 -13.54 0.29
N LEU A 22 -1.18 -12.42 -0.35
CA LEU A 22 -2.03 -11.39 0.23
C LEU A 22 -3.42 -11.92 0.56
N SER A 23 -3.99 -12.79 -0.28
CA SER A 23 -5.26 -13.47 0.02
C SER A 23 -5.17 -14.35 1.26
N ASN A 24 -4.09 -15.11 1.42
CA ASN A 24 -3.88 -15.95 2.59
C ASN A 24 -3.67 -15.15 3.89
N LEU A 25 -2.95 -14.02 3.80
CA LEU A 25 -2.65 -13.18 4.97
C LEU A 25 -3.84 -12.32 5.41
N SER A 26 -4.64 -11.84 4.47
CA SER A 26 -5.76 -10.92 4.75
C SER A 26 -7.12 -11.59 4.86
N GLY A 27 -7.26 -12.81 4.34
CA GLY A 27 -8.56 -13.48 4.18
C GLY A 27 -9.41 -12.95 3.01
N PHE A 28 -8.88 -12.01 2.21
CA PHE A 28 -9.58 -11.49 1.03
C PHE A 28 -9.49 -12.43 -0.17
N THR A 29 -10.51 -12.43 -1.02
CA THR A 29 -10.46 -13.18 -2.28
C THR A 29 -9.42 -12.57 -3.23
N PRO A 30 -8.86 -13.36 -4.17
CA PRO A 30 -7.93 -12.85 -5.17
C PRO A 30 -8.48 -11.67 -5.96
N GLN A 31 -9.80 -11.63 -6.19
CA GLN A 31 -10.48 -10.52 -6.86
C GLN A 31 -10.44 -9.25 -6.00
N GLN A 32 -10.79 -9.35 -4.72
CA GLN A 32 -10.76 -8.21 -3.80
C GLN A 32 -9.35 -7.63 -3.68
N VAL A 33 -8.33 -8.47 -3.58
CA VAL A 33 -6.92 -8.02 -3.52
C VAL A 33 -6.56 -7.20 -4.77
N ARG A 34 -6.95 -7.66 -5.97
CA ARG A 34 -6.70 -6.92 -7.22
C ARG A 34 -7.48 -5.61 -7.29
N GLU A 35 -8.74 -5.61 -6.83
CA GLU A 35 -9.57 -4.39 -6.77
C GLU A 35 -8.98 -3.34 -5.83
N TRP A 36 -8.54 -3.75 -4.63
CA TRP A 36 -7.86 -2.87 -3.68
C TRP A 36 -6.57 -2.28 -4.25
N HIS A 37 -5.74 -3.09 -4.89
CA HIS A 37 -4.51 -2.62 -5.52
C HIS A 37 -4.78 -1.67 -6.70
N SER A 38 -5.81 -1.95 -7.51
CA SER A 38 -6.23 -1.06 -8.60
C SER A 38 -6.72 0.28 -8.06
N GLY A 39 -7.55 0.27 -7.01
CA GLY A 39 -7.99 1.49 -6.31
C GLY A 39 -6.82 2.27 -5.73
N PHE A 40 -5.87 1.57 -5.09
CA PHE A 40 -4.66 2.17 -4.56
C PHE A 40 -3.83 2.88 -5.66
N LEU A 41 -3.59 2.24 -6.80
CA LEU A 41 -2.86 2.86 -7.91
C LEU A 41 -3.62 4.02 -8.57
N LYS A 42 -4.95 4.01 -8.52
CA LYS A 42 -5.78 5.14 -9.00
C LYS A 42 -5.63 6.36 -8.09
N ASP A 43 -5.64 6.16 -6.78
CA ASP A 43 -5.54 7.23 -5.79
C ASP A 43 -4.09 7.68 -5.53
N CYS A 44 -3.14 6.78 -5.74
CA CYS A 44 -1.70 6.98 -5.60
C CYS A 44 -0.97 6.50 -6.88
N PRO A 45 -0.95 7.29 -7.96
CA PRO A 45 -0.35 6.91 -9.25
C PRO A 45 1.15 6.61 -9.18
N SER A 46 1.84 7.14 -8.17
CA SER A 46 3.25 6.86 -7.88
C SER A 46 3.49 5.49 -7.24
N GLY A 47 2.42 4.79 -6.82
CA GLY A 47 2.49 3.58 -6.01
C GLY A 47 3.01 3.81 -4.59
N ARG A 48 3.06 5.07 -4.13
CA ARG A 48 3.51 5.45 -2.79
C ARG A 48 2.41 6.20 -2.07
N LEU A 49 2.21 5.89 -0.80
CA LEU A 49 1.28 6.59 0.05
C LEU A 49 2.04 7.40 1.10
N ASN A 50 1.87 8.72 1.05
CA ASN A 50 2.46 9.62 2.04
C ASN A 50 1.51 9.83 3.23
N LYS A 51 2.09 10.30 4.35
CA LYS A 51 1.36 10.51 5.61
C LYS A 51 0.10 11.38 5.44
N LYS A 52 0.18 12.45 4.64
CA LYS A 52 -0.94 13.38 4.43
C LYS A 52 -2.11 12.66 3.75
N LYS A 53 -1.83 11.90 2.69
CA LYS A 53 -2.84 11.14 1.95
C LYS A 53 -3.44 10.01 2.78
N PHE A 54 -2.61 9.32 3.57
CA PHE A 54 -3.08 8.30 4.50
C PHE A 54 -4.08 8.86 5.51
N ILE A 55 -3.79 10.02 6.10
CA ILE A 55 -4.71 10.70 7.04
C ILE A 55 -6.02 11.10 6.36
N GLU A 56 -5.97 11.63 5.13
CA GLU A 56 -7.18 11.99 4.37
C GLU A 56 -8.09 10.78 4.14
N VAL A 57 -7.52 9.68 3.65
CA VAL A 57 -8.25 8.43 3.39
C VAL A 57 -8.83 7.88 4.70
N TYR A 58 -8.04 7.87 5.78
CA TYR A 58 -8.49 7.39 7.09
C TYR A 58 -9.66 8.24 7.65
N LYS A 59 -9.61 9.56 7.49
CA LYS A 59 -10.70 10.48 7.90
C LYS A 59 -11.98 10.27 7.09
N GLN A 60 -11.90 9.79 5.84
CA GLN A 60 -13.10 9.47 5.06
C GLN A 60 -13.86 8.26 5.62
N PHE A 61 -13.15 7.25 6.11
CA PHE A 61 -13.77 6.05 6.70
C PHE A 61 -14.19 6.26 8.16
N TYR A 62 -13.45 7.08 8.90
CA TYR A 62 -13.68 7.36 10.32
C TYR A 62 -13.71 8.87 10.58
N PRO A 63 -14.80 9.56 10.23
CA PRO A 63 -14.89 11.03 10.33
C PRO A 63 -14.91 11.53 11.78
N THR A 64 -15.31 10.69 12.73
CA THR A 64 -15.41 11.00 14.15
C THR A 64 -14.26 10.35 14.93
N GLY A 65 -13.18 11.11 15.18
CA GLY A 65 -12.07 10.63 16.01
C GLY A 65 -10.79 11.47 15.92
N LYS A 66 -9.81 11.14 16.77
CA LYS A 66 -8.43 11.70 16.72
C LYS A 66 -7.59 10.99 15.66
N ALA A 67 -8.06 10.99 14.42
CA ALA A 67 -7.45 10.28 13.29
C ALA A 67 -5.96 10.62 13.12
N GLU A 68 -5.57 11.88 13.33
CA GLU A 68 -4.18 12.34 13.14
C GLU A 68 -3.16 11.62 14.02
N LYS A 69 -3.41 11.52 15.34
CA LYS A 69 -2.47 10.84 16.25
C LYS A 69 -2.39 9.35 15.97
N PHE A 70 -3.53 8.70 15.70
CA PHE A 70 -3.53 7.27 15.38
C PHE A 70 -2.82 6.99 14.06
N CYS A 71 -3.12 7.77 13.02
CA CYS A 71 -2.46 7.66 11.72
C CYS A 71 -0.95 7.88 11.83
N GLU A 72 -0.51 8.80 12.68
CA GLU A 72 0.90 9.07 12.91
C GLU A 72 1.63 7.87 13.54
N TYR A 73 1.03 7.21 14.53
CA TYR A 73 1.58 5.98 15.10
C TYR A 73 1.62 4.84 14.10
N VAL A 74 0.54 4.64 13.36
CA VAL A 74 0.42 3.56 12.36
C VAL A 74 1.42 3.79 11.22
N PHE A 75 1.52 5.02 10.71
CA PHE A 75 2.45 5.37 9.65
C PHE A 75 3.90 5.11 10.08
N ARG A 76 4.28 5.46 11.32
CA ARG A 76 5.63 5.19 11.84
C ARG A 76 5.97 3.69 11.91
N THR A 77 4.96 2.84 12.12
CA THR A 77 5.16 1.38 12.15
C THR A 77 5.40 0.81 10.74
N PHE A 78 4.78 1.42 9.72
CA PHE A 78 4.93 0.98 8.32
C PHE A 78 6.12 1.64 7.60
N ASP A 79 6.42 2.91 7.89
CA ASP A 79 7.56 3.70 7.38
C ASP A 79 8.85 3.32 8.13
N THR A 80 9.26 2.05 8.00
CA THR A 80 10.41 1.49 8.74
C THR A 80 11.75 2.12 8.34
N ASP A 81 11.84 2.73 7.15
CA ASP A 81 13.03 3.43 6.66
C ASP A 81 13.02 4.94 6.93
N GLY A 82 11.92 5.47 7.49
CA GLY A 82 11.77 6.90 7.81
C GLY A 82 11.74 7.81 6.58
N SER A 83 11.42 7.27 5.41
CA SER A 83 11.39 8.00 4.15
C SER A 83 10.17 8.94 4.02
N GLY A 84 9.22 8.87 4.96
CA GLY A 84 7.97 9.62 4.92
C GLY A 84 6.97 9.07 3.89
N ASN A 85 7.24 7.89 3.33
CA ASN A 85 6.40 7.20 2.34
C ASN A 85 6.32 5.72 2.67
N ILE A 86 5.16 5.12 2.44
CA ILE A 86 4.93 3.67 2.48
C ILE A 86 4.51 3.14 1.11
#